data_AF-A0A3C0VAS2-F1
#
_entry.id   AF-A0A3C0VAS2-F1
#
_cell.length_a   1.000
_cell.length_b   1.000
_cell.length_c   1.000
_cell.angle_alpha   90.00
_cell.angle_beta   90.00
_cell.angle_gamma   90.00
#
_symmetry.space_group_name_H-M   'P 1'
#
loop_
_entity.id
_entity.type
_entity.pdbx_description
1 polymer ?
#
loop_
_entity_poly.entity_id
_entity_poly.type
_entity_poly.pdbx_seq_one_letter_code
_entity_poly.pdbx_strand_id
1 'polypeptide(L)'
;ALAKIERRGETIVLGPAAGGRHATEIRGPRTSAESFAKLPLAIAPRPGEVALECAGASLALKEGAFSARVSFTFSVGLFKKVKTTAQFFLVRAADPLVLYLSPLGIDPADPVFPISNPADHAQKLVAALGTFHTLGMTEDINALKDGVLPPEAFLASCEEAMAENEKLLDRALAAQDRGLVCAVFFTPDRIQHFFWAGLDAEHPFNKKAASGGLLDRTREFRALGARPIRDCYVRLDRLAGRVRAALGPNDLLLIVSDHGFTTYRRDFHLNRFLVQEGAMALSEEVGREGFASVRWDATSAYACGFSGIYINMEGREKHGPVKPGYAVPAAGELVKKLRALKDPATGLAPVRNAWLRHEIYKGP
;
A
#
# COMPACT_ATOMS: atom_id res chain seq x y z
N ALA A 1 18.16 -4.68 -0.82
CA ALA A 1 17.26 -5.71 -1.36
C ALA A 1 16.00 -5.72 -0.49
N LEU A 2 14.81 -5.61 -1.12
CA LEU A 2 13.57 -4.94 -0.65
C LEU A 2 13.74 -3.41 -0.82
N ALA A 3 13.06 -2.69 -1.71
CA ALA A 3 11.84 -2.98 -2.45
C ALA A 3 12.11 -3.65 -3.81
N LYS A 4 11.89 -4.97 -3.89
CA LYS A 4 11.17 -5.46 -5.06
C LYS A 4 9.83 -4.75 -4.93
N ILE A 5 9.50 -3.82 -5.82
CA ILE A 5 8.11 -3.40 -5.97
C ILE A 5 7.36 -4.68 -6.33
N GLU A 6 6.83 -5.36 -5.32
CA GLU A 6 5.65 -6.18 -5.49
C GLU A 6 4.66 -5.26 -6.19
N ARG A 7 4.51 -5.44 -7.50
CA ARG A 7 3.34 -4.90 -8.18
C ARG A 7 2.17 -5.48 -7.40
N ARG A 8 1.49 -4.61 -6.65
CA ARG A 8 0.35 -5.00 -5.85
C ARG A 8 -0.72 -5.44 -6.83
N GLY A 9 -1.26 -4.60 -7.71
CA GLY A 9 -2.09 -5.04 -8.84
C GLY A 9 -1.37 -5.04 -10.20
N GLU A 10 -2.03 -5.57 -11.22
CA GLU A 10 -1.57 -5.59 -12.61
C GLU A 10 -2.50 -4.76 -13.50
N THR A 11 -1.93 -3.82 -14.25
CA THR A 11 -2.66 -3.02 -15.25
C THR A 11 -2.30 -3.51 -16.65
N ILE A 12 -3.32 -3.89 -17.41
CA ILE A 12 -3.21 -4.41 -18.77
C ILE A 12 -3.81 -3.37 -19.71
N VAL A 13 -2.97 -2.77 -20.56
CA VAL A 13 -3.37 -1.80 -21.58
C VAL A 13 -3.18 -2.44 -22.94
N LEU A 14 -4.26 -2.54 -23.71
CA LEU A 14 -4.25 -3.21 -25.02
C LEU A 14 -4.76 -2.23 -26.08
N GLY A 15 -4.02 -2.14 -27.18
CA GLY A 15 -4.50 -1.44 -28.38
C GLY A 15 -5.55 -2.26 -29.14
N PRO A 16 -5.73 -2.04 -30.45
CA PRO A 16 -6.67 -2.82 -31.26
C PRO A 16 -6.30 -4.32 -31.35
N ALA A 17 -7.29 -5.21 -31.28
CA ALA A 17 -7.09 -6.66 -31.47
C ALA A 17 -7.10 -7.04 -32.96
N ALA A 18 -6.04 -7.68 -33.45
CA ALA A 18 -6.07 -8.41 -34.71
C ALA A 18 -6.98 -9.65 -34.54
N GLY A 19 -8.15 -9.65 -35.19
CA GLY A 19 -9.12 -10.75 -35.11
C GLY A 19 -10.10 -10.68 -33.93
N GLY A 20 -10.24 -9.53 -33.27
CA GLY A 20 -11.29 -9.28 -32.26
C GLY A 20 -11.08 -9.95 -30.89
N ARG A 21 -9.91 -10.58 -30.66
CA ARG A 21 -9.51 -11.14 -29.36
C ARG A 21 -8.05 -10.80 -29.06
N HIS A 22 -7.74 -10.56 -27.79
CA HIS A 22 -6.39 -10.42 -27.28
C HIS A 22 -5.96 -11.68 -26.54
N ALA A 23 -4.70 -12.06 -26.68
CA ALA A 23 -4.05 -13.07 -25.86
C ALA A 23 -2.94 -12.41 -25.04
N THR A 24 -2.99 -12.57 -23.72
CA THR A 24 -1.99 -12.07 -22.78
C THR A 24 -1.83 -13.08 -21.64
N GLU A 25 -1.12 -12.69 -20.58
CA GLU A 25 -0.81 -13.56 -19.45
C GLU A 25 -1.07 -12.83 -18.13
N ILE A 26 -1.58 -13.57 -17.15
CA ILE A 26 -1.62 -13.14 -15.76
C ILE A 26 -0.30 -13.54 -15.12
N ARG A 27 0.39 -12.58 -14.50
CA ARG A 27 1.63 -12.84 -13.78
C ARG A 27 1.35 -13.35 -12.37
N GLY A 28 1.84 -14.54 -12.07
CA GLY A 28 1.72 -15.21 -10.78
C GLY A 28 2.92 -15.02 -9.85
N PRO A 29 3.02 -15.83 -8.78
CA PRO A 29 4.13 -15.82 -7.82
C PRO A 29 5.49 -16.16 -8.46
N ARG A 30 6.58 -15.86 -7.74
CA ARG A 30 7.92 -16.29 -8.15
C ARG A 30 8.05 -17.81 -8.13
N THR A 31 8.73 -18.36 -9.13
CA THR A 31 9.03 -19.78 -9.26
C THR A 31 10.38 -20.13 -8.63
N SER A 32 10.66 -21.43 -8.51
CA SER A 32 11.98 -21.93 -8.10
C SER A 32 13.12 -21.54 -9.05
N ALA A 33 12.81 -21.13 -10.28
CA ALA A 33 13.78 -20.66 -11.27
C ALA A 33 13.98 -19.13 -11.25
N GLU A 34 13.56 -18.46 -10.18
CA GLU A 34 13.58 -17.00 -10.00
C GLU A 34 12.77 -16.19 -11.04
N SER A 35 12.03 -16.85 -11.93
CA SER A 35 11.05 -16.26 -12.84
C SER A 35 9.68 -16.11 -12.18
N PHE A 36 8.66 -15.62 -12.91
CA PHE A 36 7.28 -15.56 -12.43
C PHE A 36 6.43 -16.63 -13.13
N ALA A 37 5.56 -17.29 -12.38
CA ALA A 37 4.55 -18.17 -12.95
C ALA A 37 3.60 -17.34 -13.82
N LYS A 38 2.98 -17.97 -14.80
CA LYS A 38 2.09 -17.30 -15.77
C LYS A 38 0.86 -18.16 -16.03
N LEU A 39 -0.28 -17.50 -16.23
CA LEU A 39 -1.50 -18.15 -16.71
C LEU A 39 -1.99 -17.43 -17.96
N PRO A 40 -2.45 -18.13 -19.01
CA PRO A 40 -3.00 -17.50 -20.19
C PRO A 40 -4.31 -16.76 -19.83
N LEU A 41 -4.48 -15.59 -20.43
CA LEU A 41 -5.68 -14.77 -20.36
C LEU A 41 -6.08 -14.37 -21.79
N ALA A 42 -7.26 -14.79 -22.22
CA ALA A 42 -7.87 -14.32 -23.45
C ALA A 42 -8.94 -13.27 -23.14
N ILE A 43 -8.97 -12.18 -23.92
CA ILE A 43 -9.86 -11.05 -23.73
C ILE A 43 -10.56 -10.75 -25.05
N ALA A 44 -11.89 -10.82 -25.07
CA ALA A 44 -12.71 -10.46 -26.22
C ALA A 44 -13.49 -9.17 -25.92
N PRO A 45 -13.09 -8.03 -26.50
CA PRO A 45 -13.79 -6.75 -26.32
C PRO A 45 -15.20 -6.80 -26.92
N ARG A 46 -16.14 -6.13 -26.26
CA ARG A 46 -17.51 -5.87 -26.73
C ARG A 46 -17.91 -4.44 -26.34
N PRO A 47 -18.97 -3.85 -26.91
CA PRO A 47 -19.41 -2.51 -26.51
C PRO A 47 -19.74 -2.43 -25.01
N GLY A 48 -18.92 -1.70 -24.25
CA GLY A 48 -19.09 -1.47 -22.80
C GLY A 48 -18.75 -2.66 -21.89
N GLU A 49 -18.23 -3.77 -22.43
CA GLU A 49 -17.88 -4.97 -21.66
C GLU A 49 -16.72 -5.75 -22.30
N VAL A 50 -16.16 -6.69 -21.55
CA VAL A 50 -15.20 -7.69 -22.06
C VAL A 50 -15.63 -9.09 -21.64
N ALA A 51 -15.39 -10.08 -22.49
CA ALA A 51 -15.38 -11.48 -22.09
C ALA A 51 -13.94 -11.90 -21.80
N LEU A 52 -13.69 -12.39 -20.59
CA LEU A 52 -12.39 -12.89 -20.14
C LEU A 52 -12.45 -14.41 -20.04
N GLU A 53 -11.43 -15.07 -20.58
CA GLU A 53 -11.21 -16.51 -20.42
C GLU A 53 -9.85 -16.72 -19.76
N CYS A 54 -9.85 -17.29 -18.55
CA CYS A 54 -8.63 -17.59 -17.79
C CYS A 54 -8.87 -18.74 -16.82
N ALA A 55 -7.84 -19.56 -16.57
CA ALA A 55 -7.88 -20.65 -15.59
C ALA A 55 -9.11 -21.60 -15.71
N GLY A 56 -9.62 -21.82 -16.92
CA GLY A 56 -10.82 -22.65 -17.16
C GLY A 56 -12.16 -21.97 -16.83
N ALA A 57 -12.15 -20.69 -16.43
CA ALA A 57 -13.33 -19.87 -16.21
C ALA A 57 -13.56 -18.92 -17.40
N SER A 58 -14.83 -18.64 -17.68
CA SER A 58 -15.27 -17.59 -18.60
C SER A 58 -16.15 -16.60 -17.84
N LEU A 59 -15.84 -15.31 -17.92
CA LEU A 59 -16.56 -14.26 -17.21
C LEU A 59 -16.77 -13.04 -18.10
N ALA A 60 -17.96 -12.43 -18.00
CA ALA A 60 -18.28 -11.17 -18.64
C ALA A 60 -18.11 -10.04 -17.62
N LEU A 61 -17.41 -8.97 -17.99
CA LEU A 61 -17.09 -7.85 -17.11
C LEU A 61 -17.47 -6.53 -17.78
N LYS A 62 -18.33 -5.76 -17.12
CA LYS A 62 -18.76 -4.44 -17.59
C LYS A 62 -17.76 -3.36 -17.20
N GLU A 63 -17.68 -2.32 -18.01
CA GLU A 63 -16.87 -1.14 -17.71
C GLU A 63 -17.31 -0.51 -16.38
N GLY A 64 -16.34 -0.14 -15.55
CA GLY A 64 -16.58 0.44 -14.22
C GLY A 64 -16.98 -0.57 -13.14
N ALA A 65 -16.93 -1.88 -13.40
CA ALA A 65 -17.30 -2.91 -12.44
C ALA A 65 -16.13 -3.84 -12.09
N PHE A 66 -16.14 -4.33 -10.85
CA PHE A 66 -15.33 -5.47 -10.44
C PHE A 66 -15.98 -6.80 -10.84
N SER A 67 -15.17 -7.81 -11.15
CA SER A 67 -15.62 -9.19 -11.25
C SER A 67 -15.92 -9.76 -9.87
N ALA A 68 -16.62 -10.90 -9.83
CA ALA A 68 -16.51 -11.80 -8.68
C ALA A 68 -15.03 -12.20 -8.47
N ARG A 69 -14.69 -12.59 -7.24
CA ARG A 69 -13.35 -13.07 -6.91
C ARG A 69 -13.06 -14.37 -7.67
N VAL A 70 -11.97 -14.38 -8.43
CA VAL A 70 -11.53 -15.50 -9.25
C VAL A 70 -10.38 -16.21 -8.54
N SER A 71 -10.43 -17.54 -8.51
CA SER A 71 -9.34 -18.37 -7.99
C SER A 71 -8.41 -18.77 -9.13
N PHE A 72 -7.10 -18.66 -8.89
CA PHE A 72 -6.04 -18.99 -9.82
C PHE A 72 -5.12 -20.04 -9.18
N THR A 73 -4.77 -21.07 -9.92
CA THR A 73 -3.78 -22.07 -9.48
C THR A 73 -2.53 -21.96 -10.33
N PHE A 74 -1.44 -21.48 -9.74
CA PHE A 74 -0.15 -21.33 -10.40
C PHE A 74 0.76 -22.52 -10.10
N SER A 75 1.44 -23.03 -11.12
CA SER A 75 2.57 -23.95 -10.94
C SER A 75 3.85 -23.14 -10.69
N VAL A 76 4.52 -23.37 -9.56
CA VAL A 76 5.72 -22.59 -9.14
C VAL A 76 6.99 -23.44 -9.05
N GLY A 77 6.89 -24.72 -9.38
CA GLY A 77 7.99 -25.67 -9.38
C GLY A 77 7.49 -27.11 -9.54
N LEU A 78 8.40 -28.07 -9.55
CA LEU A 78 8.04 -29.48 -9.68
C LEU A 78 7.12 -29.90 -8.51
N PHE A 79 5.90 -30.32 -8.83
CA PHE A 79 4.82 -30.68 -7.88
C PHE A 79 4.36 -29.58 -6.91
N LYS A 80 4.79 -28.32 -7.08
CA LYS A 80 4.38 -27.20 -6.21
C LYS A 80 3.36 -26.30 -6.89
N LYS A 81 2.17 -26.21 -6.30
CA LYS A 81 1.09 -25.32 -6.73
C LYS A 81 0.80 -24.28 -5.67
N VAL A 82 0.44 -23.08 -6.11
CA VAL A 82 -0.02 -21.98 -5.23
C VAL A 82 -1.39 -21.55 -5.71
N LYS A 83 -2.36 -21.54 -4.79
CA LYS A 83 -3.68 -20.98 -5.06
C LYS A 83 -3.74 -19.54 -4.59
N THR A 84 -4.24 -18.68 -5.45
CA THR A 84 -4.42 -17.26 -5.18
C THR A 84 -5.79 -16.81 -5.63
N THR A 85 -6.24 -15.68 -5.11
CA THR A 85 -7.51 -15.07 -5.50
C THR A 85 -7.31 -13.61 -5.88
N ALA A 86 -8.03 -13.13 -6.89
CA ALA A 86 -8.06 -11.72 -7.27
C ALA A 86 -9.35 -11.35 -8.00
N GLN A 87 -9.58 -10.06 -8.21
CA GLN A 87 -10.73 -9.50 -8.92
C GLN A 87 -10.23 -8.68 -10.11
N PHE A 88 -10.92 -8.81 -11.25
CA PHE A 88 -10.72 -7.92 -12.38
C PHE A 88 -11.56 -6.65 -12.19
N PHE A 89 -11.10 -5.53 -12.73
CA PHE A 89 -11.88 -4.30 -12.89
C PHE A 89 -11.68 -3.77 -14.30
N LEU A 90 -12.77 -3.61 -15.06
CA LEU A 90 -12.67 -3.05 -16.40
C LEU A 90 -12.68 -1.52 -16.30
N VAL A 91 -11.51 -0.91 -16.44
CA VAL A 91 -11.36 0.55 -16.41
C VAL A 91 -11.95 1.17 -17.68
N ARG A 92 -11.72 0.52 -18.83
CA ARG A 92 -12.19 0.99 -20.14
C ARG A 92 -12.31 -0.17 -21.13
N ALA A 93 -13.47 -0.31 -21.76
CA ALA A 93 -13.76 -1.32 -22.79
C ALA A 93 -13.35 -0.89 -24.21
N ALA A 94 -13.25 0.43 -24.45
CA ALA A 94 -12.87 1.01 -25.74
C ALA A 94 -11.35 1.13 -25.94
N ASP A 95 -10.88 1.33 -27.17
CA ASP A 95 -9.45 1.40 -27.54
C ASP A 95 -8.72 2.69 -27.08
N PRO A 96 -7.55 2.61 -26.40
CA PRO A 96 -6.98 1.41 -25.79
C PRO A 96 -7.82 0.87 -24.64
N LEU A 97 -8.05 -0.45 -24.66
CA LEU A 97 -8.72 -1.20 -23.60
C LEU A 97 -7.82 -1.19 -22.37
N VAL A 98 -8.42 -0.92 -21.21
CA VAL A 98 -7.70 -0.89 -19.93
C VAL A 98 -8.39 -1.81 -18.94
N LEU A 99 -7.69 -2.86 -18.55
CA LEU A 99 -8.13 -3.85 -17.57
C LEU A 99 -7.19 -3.83 -16.37
N TYR A 100 -7.76 -3.85 -15.18
CA TYR A 100 -7.03 -3.97 -13.93
C TYR A 100 -7.28 -5.34 -13.32
N LEU A 101 -6.24 -5.96 -12.76
CA LEU A 101 -6.33 -7.14 -11.91
C LEU A 101 -5.82 -6.75 -10.52
N SER A 102 -6.65 -6.99 -9.51
CA SER A 102 -6.29 -6.75 -8.12
C SER A 102 -5.08 -7.58 -7.70
N PRO A 103 -4.40 -7.21 -6.61
CA PRO A 103 -3.33 -8.03 -6.09
C PRO A 103 -3.75 -9.47 -5.85
N LEU A 104 -2.84 -10.40 -6.18
CA LEU A 104 -3.03 -11.81 -5.90
C LEU A 104 -2.95 -12.03 -4.39
N GLY A 105 -4.11 -12.23 -3.76
CA GLY A 105 -4.20 -12.71 -2.39
C GLY A 105 -3.96 -14.22 -2.32
N ILE A 106 -3.44 -14.71 -1.20
CA ILE A 106 -3.36 -16.15 -0.95
C ILE A 106 -4.79 -16.66 -0.77
N ASP A 107 -5.11 -17.82 -1.32
CA ASP A 107 -6.44 -18.41 -1.09
C ASP A 107 -6.57 -18.83 0.39
N PRO A 108 -7.49 -18.22 1.18
CA PRO A 108 -7.62 -18.56 2.60
C PRO A 108 -8.16 -19.98 2.83
N ALA A 109 -8.73 -20.62 1.82
CA ALA A 109 -9.21 -22.01 1.90
C ALA A 109 -8.07 -23.03 1.72
N ASP A 110 -7.00 -22.65 1.03
CA ASP A 110 -5.86 -23.51 0.72
C ASP A 110 -4.55 -22.69 0.69
N PRO A 111 -4.13 -22.16 1.85
CA PRO A 111 -3.02 -21.23 1.91
C PRO A 111 -1.68 -21.99 1.78
N VAL A 112 -0.76 -21.44 0.98
CA VAL A 112 0.57 -22.04 0.73
C VAL A 112 1.49 -22.06 1.98
N PHE A 113 1.18 -21.23 2.98
CA PHE A 113 1.77 -21.26 4.31
C PHE A 113 0.71 -20.86 5.36
N PRO A 114 0.88 -21.19 6.65
CA PRO A 114 -0.09 -20.79 7.68
C PRO A 114 -0.29 -19.26 7.71
N ILE A 115 -1.52 -18.81 7.45
CA ILE A 115 -1.94 -17.39 7.53
C ILE A 115 -2.74 -17.07 8.80
N SER A 116 -2.90 -18.06 9.68
CA SER A 116 -3.63 -17.94 10.93
C SER A 116 -2.98 -18.83 11.99
N ASN A 117 -3.27 -18.55 13.25
CA ASN A 117 -2.89 -19.42 14.37
C ASN A 117 -4.12 -19.69 15.26
N PRO A 118 -4.52 -20.95 15.48
CA PRO A 118 -3.95 -22.19 14.90
C PRO A 118 -4.00 -22.23 13.36
N ALA A 119 -3.15 -23.07 12.74
CA ALA A 119 -2.95 -23.06 11.28
C ALA A 119 -4.22 -23.34 10.45
N ASP A 120 -5.18 -24.07 11.02
CA ASP A 120 -6.45 -24.45 10.39
C ASP A 120 -7.59 -23.42 10.61
N HIS A 121 -7.31 -22.32 11.31
CA HIS A 121 -8.32 -21.35 11.68
C HIS A 121 -8.87 -20.57 10.48
N ALA A 122 -8.01 -20.22 9.51
CA ALA A 122 -8.42 -19.57 8.27
C ALA A 122 -9.47 -20.37 7.49
N GLN A 123 -9.27 -21.68 7.35
CA GLN A 123 -10.22 -22.56 6.65
C GLN A 123 -11.55 -22.67 7.40
N LYS A 124 -11.53 -22.68 8.74
CA LYS A 124 -12.75 -22.61 9.57
C LYS A 124 -13.50 -21.28 9.37
N LEU A 125 -12.78 -20.18 9.20
CA LEU A 125 -13.38 -18.88 8.87
C LEU A 125 -13.98 -18.90 7.47
N VAL A 126 -13.29 -19.47 6.48
CA VAL A 126 -13.83 -19.61 5.11
C VAL A 126 -15.13 -20.42 5.11
N ALA A 127 -15.16 -21.55 5.83
CA ALA A 127 -16.36 -22.39 5.93
C ALA A 127 -17.55 -21.65 6.56
N ALA A 128 -17.29 -20.70 7.46
CA ALA A 128 -18.33 -19.96 8.18
C ALA A 128 -18.77 -18.66 7.50
N LEU A 129 -17.85 -17.95 6.84
CA LEU A 129 -18.04 -16.57 6.38
C LEU A 129 -17.88 -16.41 4.86
N GLY A 130 -17.41 -17.44 4.17
CA GLY A 130 -16.93 -17.34 2.81
C GLY A 130 -15.48 -16.86 2.74
N THR A 131 -14.97 -16.69 1.53
CA THR A 131 -13.61 -16.19 1.28
C THR A 131 -13.43 -14.74 1.72
N PHE A 132 -12.21 -14.34 2.05
CA PHE A 132 -11.83 -13.01 2.53
C PHE A 132 -10.42 -12.66 2.07
N HIS A 133 -10.05 -11.38 2.13
CA HIS A 133 -8.72 -10.92 1.77
C HIS A 133 -7.65 -11.39 2.77
N THR A 134 -6.54 -11.94 2.26
CA THR A 134 -5.40 -12.35 3.09
C THR A 134 -4.22 -11.38 3.02
N LEU A 135 -4.33 -10.34 2.19
CA LEU A 135 -3.30 -9.31 2.09
C LEU A 135 -3.49 -8.31 3.23
N GLY A 136 -2.42 -8.01 3.96
CA GLY A 136 -2.48 -7.03 5.05
C GLY A 136 -2.86 -5.61 4.60
N MET A 137 -2.69 -5.30 3.31
CA MET A 137 -3.14 -4.06 2.68
C MET A 137 -3.80 -4.41 1.35
N THR A 138 -5.10 -4.70 1.40
CA THR A 138 -5.81 -5.24 0.22
C THR A 138 -6.13 -4.18 -0.82
N GLU A 139 -6.36 -2.93 -0.39
CA GLU A 139 -6.68 -1.84 -1.29
C GLU A 139 -5.43 -1.34 -2.01
N ASP A 140 -5.44 -1.38 -3.35
CA ASP A 140 -4.29 -1.01 -4.17
C ASP A 140 -4.16 0.51 -4.32
N ILE A 141 -3.47 1.09 -3.36
CA ILE A 141 -3.18 2.53 -3.32
C ILE A 141 -2.38 3.01 -4.54
N ASN A 142 -1.61 2.14 -5.20
CA ASN A 142 -0.83 2.54 -6.37
C ASN A 142 -1.73 2.64 -7.60
N ALA A 143 -2.63 1.68 -7.79
CA ALA A 143 -3.62 1.74 -8.86
C ALA A 143 -4.50 3.00 -8.75
N LEU A 144 -4.83 3.43 -7.53
CA LEU A 144 -5.49 4.72 -7.30
C LEU A 144 -4.59 5.92 -7.65
N LYS A 145 -3.36 5.96 -7.15
CA LYS A 145 -2.39 7.05 -7.40
C LYS A 145 -2.09 7.26 -8.87
N ASP A 146 -1.96 6.16 -9.61
CA ASP A 146 -1.65 6.14 -11.03
C ASP A 146 -2.90 6.37 -11.90
N GLY A 147 -4.08 6.50 -11.27
CA GLY A 147 -5.36 6.79 -11.92
C GLY A 147 -6.00 5.61 -12.64
N VAL A 148 -5.42 4.42 -12.51
CA VAL A 148 -5.95 3.16 -13.06
C VAL A 148 -7.30 2.86 -12.43
N LEU A 149 -7.36 2.83 -11.09
CA LEU A 149 -8.63 2.74 -10.38
C LEU A 149 -9.23 4.14 -10.19
N PRO A 150 -10.47 4.38 -10.62
CA PRO A 150 -11.18 5.59 -10.25
C PRO A 150 -11.44 5.62 -8.73
N PRO A 151 -11.57 6.81 -8.11
CA PRO A 151 -11.75 6.94 -6.67
C PRO A 151 -12.91 6.12 -6.11
N GLU A 152 -14.03 6.05 -6.83
CA GLU A 152 -15.21 5.29 -6.45
C GLU A 152 -14.97 3.78 -6.44
N ALA A 153 -14.17 3.26 -7.39
CA ALA A 153 -13.79 1.85 -7.39
C ALA A 153 -12.85 1.52 -6.22
N PHE A 154 -11.91 2.41 -5.90
CA PHE A 154 -11.08 2.27 -4.72
C PHE A 154 -11.92 2.28 -3.43
N LEU A 155 -12.89 3.19 -3.32
CA LEU A 155 -13.82 3.21 -2.19
C LEU A 155 -14.65 1.93 -2.10
N ALA A 156 -15.08 1.35 -3.22
CA ALA A 156 -15.75 0.06 -3.22
C ALA A 156 -14.86 -1.06 -2.65
N SER A 157 -13.55 -1.08 -2.98
CA SER A 157 -12.60 -2.00 -2.37
C SER A 157 -12.42 -1.78 -0.87
N CYS A 158 -12.40 -0.51 -0.43
CA CYS A 158 -12.41 -0.16 1.01
C CYS A 158 -13.68 -0.66 1.72
N GLU A 159 -14.84 -0.50 1.10
CA GLU A 159 -16.13 -0.96 1.66
C GLU A 159 -16.18 -2.49 1.80
N GLU A 160 -15.63 -3.22 0.82
CA GLU A 160 -15.51 -4.67 0.86
C GLU A 160 -14.57 -5.12 1.99
N ALA A 161 -13.38 -4.54 2.10
CA ALA A 161 -12.43 -4.83 3.17
C ALA A 161 -13.01 -4.53 4.57
N MET A 162 -13.71 -3.41 4.72
CA MET A 162 -14.38 -3.05 5.97
C MET A 162 -15.48 -4.06 6.31
N ALA A 163 -16.30 -4.47 5.34
CA ALA A 163 -17.36 -5.44 5.56
C ALA A 163 -16.83 -6.84 5.93
N GLU A 164 -15.72 -7.27 5.33
CA GLU A 164 -15.06 -8.51 5.71
C GLU A 164 -14.53 -8.45 7.15
N ASN A 165 -13.84 -7.37 7.53
CA ASN A 165 -13.32 -7.19 8.89
C ASN A 165 -14.44 -7.11 9.94
N GLU A 166 -15.57 -6.47 9.63
CA GLU A 166 -16.75 -6.45 10.51
C GLU A 166 -17.30 -7.86 10.76
N LYS A 167 -17.43 -8.69 9.72
CA LYS A 167 -17.88 -10.09 9.85
C LYS A 167 -16.92 -10.93 10.69
N LEU A 168 -15.61 -10.72 10.50
CA LEU A 168 -14.57 -11.40 11.28
C LEU A 168 -14.65 -11.00 12.77
N LEU A 169 -14.83 -9.71 13.05
CA LEU A 169 -14.99 -9.21 14.42
C LEU A 169 -16.27 -9.74 15.06
N ASP A 170 -17.41 -9.69 14.36
CA ASP A 170 -18.69 -10.18 14.88
C ASP A 170 -18.61 -11.68 15.24
N ARG A 171 -17.93 -12.48 14.39
CA ARG A 171 -17.67 -13.89 14.69
C ARG A 171 -16.72 -14.08 15.87
N ALA A 172 -15.66 -13.27 15.96
CA ALA A 172 -14.72 -13.34 17.07
C ALA A 172 -15.41 -13.02 18.40
N LEU A 173 -16.25 -11.99 18.45
CA LEU A 173 -17.05 -11.64 19.62
C LEU A 173 -18.03 -12.75 19.98
N ALA A 174 -18.72 -13.35 19.01
CA ALA A 174 -19.68 -14.42 19.27
C ALA A 174 -19.03 -15.75 19.71
N ALA A 175 -17.78 -16.00 19.32
CA ALA A 175 -17.08 -17.26 19.60
C ALA A 175 -16.24 -17.23 20.88
N GLN A 176 -16.02 -16.07 21.50
CA GLN A 176 -15.18 -15.92 22.68
C GLN A 176 -16.04 -15.59 23.90
N ASP A 177 -15.97 -16.43 24.93
CA ASP A 177 -16.62 -16.23 26.22
C ASP A 177 -15.70 -15.57 27.27
N ARG A 178 -14.39 -15.60 27.04
CA ARG A 178 -13.36 -14.97 27.86
C ARG A 178 -12.09 -14.70 27.06
N GLY A 179 -11.32 -13.69 27.46
CA GLY A 179 -9.99 -13.41 26.89
C GLY A 179 -9.93 -12.06 26.17
N LEU A 180 -9.17 -12.01 25.07
CA LEU A 180 -8.92 -10.79 24.29
C LEU A 180 -9.37 -11.00 22.84
N VAL A 181 -10.29 -10.14 22.38
CA VAL A 181 -10.57 -9.95 20.95
C VAL A 181 -9.89 -8.67 20.50
N CYS A 182 -9.01 -8.78 19.49
CA CYS A 182 -8.33 -7.64 18.89
C CYS A 182 -8.65 -7.62 17.39
N ALA A 183 -9.12 -6.49 16.90
CA ALA A 183 -9.38 -6.26 15.48
C ALA A 183 -8.76 -4.92 15.06
N VAL A 184 -8.16 -4.90 13.88
CA VAL A 184 -7.51 -3.71 13.31
C VAL A 184 -8.20 -3.36 11.99
N PHE A 185 -8.66 -2.12 11.89
CA PHE A 185 -9.29 -1.59 10.69
C PHE A 185 -8.34 -0.59 10.02
N PHE A 186 -7.75 -0.99 8.87
CA PHE A 186 -6.82 -0.15 8.11
C PHE A 186 -7.51 0.84 7.15
N THR A 187 -8.79 0.61 6.83
CA THR A 187 -9.55 1.42 5.88
C THR A 187 -9.58 2.94 6.21
N PRO A 188 -9.67 3.38 7.49
CA PRO A 188 -9.63 4.80 7.82
C PRO A 188 -8.29 5.46 7.45
N ASP A 189 -7.17 4.76 7.61
CA ASP A 189 -5.84 5.22 7.15
C ASP A 189 -5.81 5.39 5.62
N ARG A 190 -6.30 4.37 4.90
CA ARG A 190 -6.38 4.37 3.43
C ARG A 190 -7.19 5.55 2.90
N ILE A 191 -8.39 5.75 3.43
CA ILE A 191 -9.28 6.83 2.99
C ILE A 191 -8.66 8.18 3.34
N GLN A 192 -8.13 8.36 4.54
CA GLN A 192 -7.56 9.65 4.94
C GLN A 192 -6.35 10.02 4.08
N HIS A 193 -5.46 9.09 3.74
CA HIS A 193 -4.29 9.39 2.88
C HIS A 193 -4.64 10.02 1.52
N PHE A 194 -5.78 9.68 0.93
CA PHE A 194 -6.16 10.15 -0.40
C PHE A 194 -7.21 11.27 -0.38
N PHE A 195 -8.15 11.21 0.56
CA PHE A 195 -9.29 12.11 0.59
C PHE A 195 -9.12 13.27 1.57
N TRP A 196 -7.98 13.37 2.28
CA TRP A 196 -7.69 14.53 3.15
C TRP A 196 -7.70 15.85 2.39
N ALA A 197 -7.34 15.84 1.10
CA ALA A 197 -7.44 17.00 0.23
C ALA A 197 -8.86 17.60 0.17
N GLY A 198 -9.89 16.79 0.44
CA GLY A 198 -11.28 17.23 0.53
C GLY A 198 -11.63 17.99 1.80
N LEU A 199 -10.83 17.84 2.87
CA LEU A 199 -10.96 18.59 4.13
C LEU A 199 -10.14 19.88 4.13
N ASP A 200 -9.22 20.02 3.18
CA ASP A 200 -8.17 21.03 3.23
C ASP A 200 -8.01 21.72 1.87
N ALA A 201 -8.62 22.90 1.77
CA ALA A 201 -8.61 23.71 0.55
C ALA A 201 -7.18 24.03 0.07
N GLU A 202 -6.23 24.19 1.00
CA GLU A 202 -4.84 24.53 0.69
C GLU A 202 -3.96 23.33 0.33
N HIS A 203 -4.52 22.11 0.36
CA HIS A 203 -3.80 20.90 0.02
C HIS A 203 -3.22 21.00 -1.41
N PRO A 204 -1.93 20.64 -1.65
CA PRO A 204 -1.29 20.77 -2.95
C PRO A 204 -2.03 20.09 -4.11
N PHE A 205 -2.74 18.99 -3.83
CA PHE A 205 -3.61 18.31 -4.81
C PHE A 205 -4.68 19.24 -5.42
N ASN A 206 -5.23 20.17 -4.64
CA ASN A 206 -6.26 21.11 -5.09
C ASN A 206 -5.68 22.21 -6.00
N LYS A 207 -4.37 22.42 -5.96
CA LYS A 207 -3.65 23.39 -6.81
C LYS A 207 -3.18 22.79 -8.14
N LYS A 208 -3.23 21.46 -8.29
CA LYS A 208 -2.80 20.75 -9.51
C LYS A 208 -3.78 21.01 -10.66
N ALA A 209 -3.30 21.39 -11.84
CA ALA A 209 -4.17 21.41 -13.03
C ALA A 209 -4.53 19.97 -13.44
N ALA A 210 -5.76 19.77 -13.92
CA ALA A 210 -6.11 18.52 -14.60
C ALA A 210 -5.20 18.38 -15.83
N SER A 211 -4.49 17.26 -15.95
CA SER A 211 -3.63 16.98 -17.10
C SER A 211 -4.42 16.50 -18.32
N GLY A 212 -5.66 16.05 -18.13
CA GLY A 212 -6.52 15.55 -19.21
C GLY A 212 -6.06 14.22 -19.80
N GLY A 213 -5.07 13.56 -19.20
CA GLY A 213 -4.62 12.23 -19.63
C GLY A 213 -5.71 11.16 -19.44
N LEU A 214 -5.57 10.03 -20.12
CA LEU A 214 -6.52 8.91 -20.08
C LEU A 214 -6.90 8.47 -18.65
N LEU A 215 -5.94 8.56 -17.72
CA LEU A 215 -6.08 8.17 -16.32
C LEU A 215 -6.11 9.38 -15.36
N ASP A 216 -6.40 10.59 -15.86
CA ASP A 216 -6.53 11.76 -14.99
C ASP A 216 -7.85 11.72 -14.21
N ARG A 217 -7.73 11.40 -12.92
CA ARG A 217 -8.87 11.31 -11.97
C ARG A 217 -9.08 12.59 -11.15
N THR A 218 -8.42 13.70 -11.48
CA THR A 218 -8.42 14.91 -10.64
C THR A 218 -9.83 15.46 -10.39
N ARG A 219 -10.72 15.42 -11.40
CA ARG A 219 -12.10 15.90 -11.27
C ARG A 219 -12.94 14.99 -10.36
N GLU A 220 -12.81 13.68 -10.55
CA GLU A 220 -13.50 12.65 -9.74
C GLU A 220 -13.15 12.80 -8.26
N PHE A 221 -11.85 12.90 -7.94
CA PHE A 221 -11.38 13.13 -6.57
C PHE A 221 -11.97 14.41 -5.94
N ARG A 222 -11.96 15.52 -6.68
CA ARG A 222 -12.49 16.80 -6.15
C ARG A 222 -13.99 16.75 -5.93
N ALA A 223 -14.73 16.04 -6.78
CA ALA A 223 -16.17 15.87 -6.63
C ALA A 223 -16.56 15.11 -5.35
N LEU A 224 -15.68 14.23 -4.85
CA LEU A 224 -15.90 13.51 -3.60
C LEU A 224 -15.71 14.39 -2.36
N GLY A 225 -14.79 15.35 -2.42
CA GLY A 225 -14.46 16.22 -1.29
C GLY A 225 -14.16 15.40 -0.02
N ALA A 226 -14.66 15.88 1.12
CA ALA A 226 -14.48 15.22 2.42
C ALA A 226 -15.43 14.02 2.67
N ARG A 227 -16.35 13.73 1.74
CA ARG A 227 -17.39 12.72 1.92
C ARG A 227 -16.83 11.35 2.32
N PRO A 228 -15.77 10.82 1.65
CA PRO A 228 -15.26 9.49 1.99
C PRO A 228 -14.76 9.38 3.43
N ILE A 229 -14.08 10.41 3.94
CA ILE A 229 -13.62 10.43 5.34
C ILE A 229 -14.82 10.45 6.28
N ARG A 230 -15.77 11.36 6.05
CA ARG A 230 -16.97 11.47 6.88
C ARG A 230 -17.74 10.15 6.95
N ASP A 231 -18.00 9.55 5.79
CA ASP A 231 -18.80 8.33 5.69
C ASP A 231 -18.09 7.14 6.35
N CYS A 232 -16.75 7.06 6.24
CA CYS A 232 -15.93 6.09 6.96
C CYS A 232 -16.10 6.22 8.49
N TYR A 233 -15.97 7.43 9.05
CA TYR A 233 -16.12 7.64 10.49
C TYR A 233 -17.56 7.41 10.98
N VAL A 234 -18.58 7.72 10.17
CA VAL A 234 -19.98 7.36 10.48
C VAL A 234 -20.16 5.84 10.56
N ARG A 235 -19.50 5.07 9.69
CA ARG A 235 -19.51 3.61 9.74
C ARG A 235 -18.79 3.07 10.98
N LEU A 236 -17.64 3.63 11.33
CA LEU A 236 -16.89 3.27 12.55
C LEU A 236 -17.66 3.59 13.83
N ASP A 237 -18.39 4.71 13.89
CA ASP A 237 -19.25 5.05 15.03
C ASP A 237 -20.36 4.00 15.23
N ARG A 238 -21.03 3.61 14.13
CA ARG A 238 -22.01 2.52 14.15
C ARG A 238 -21.39 1.20 14.61
N LEU A 239 -20.19 0.88 14.11
CA LEU A 239 -19.45 -0.31 14.53
C LEU A 239 -19.13 -0.28 16.03
N ALA A 240 -18.64 0.84 16.56
CA ALA A 240 -18.37 1.01 17.99
C ALA A 240 -19.65 0.81 18.83
N GLY A 241 -20.79 1.34 18.35
CA GLY A 241 -22.10 1.09 18.94
C GLY A 241 -22.49 -0.39 18.96
N ARG A 242 -22.27 -1.11 17.84
CA ARG A 242 -22.54 -2.56 17.75
C ARG A 242 -21.64 -3.37 18.68
N VAL A 243 -20.34 -3.07 18.71
CA VAL A 243 -19.39 -3.75 19.61
C VAL A 243 -19.81 -3.53 21.05
N ARG A 244 -20.08 -2.28 21.46
CA ARG A 244 -20.53 -1.96 22.82
C ARG A 244 -21.81 -2.70 23.22
N ALA A 245 -22.74 -2.90 22.29
CA ALA A 245 -23.97 -3.65 22.56
C ALA A 245 -23.76 -5.16 22.73
N ALA A 246 -22.65 -5.71 22.22
CA ALA A 246 -22.30 -7.12 22.38
C ALA A 246 -21.53 -7.42 23.69
N LEU A 247 -21.09 -6.39 24.41
CA LEU A 247 -20.30 -6.53 25.62
C LEU A 247 -21.15 -6.79 26.86
N GLY A 248 -20.66 -7.66 27.75
CA GLY A 248 -21.19 -7.90 29.08
C GLY A 248 -20.78 -6.81 30.09
N PRO A 249 -21.34 -6.83 31.31
CA PRO A 249 -21.11 -5.79 32.32
C PRO A 249 -19.66 -5.71 32.84
N ASN A 250 -18.84 -6.74 32.59
CA ASN A 250 -17.45 -6.83 33.06
C ASN A 250 -16.43 -6.70 31.93
N ASP A 251 -16.87 -6.45 30.69
CA ASP A 251 -15.96 -6.37 29.55
C ASP A 251 -15.38 -4.96 29.42
N LEU A 252 -14.16 -4.87 28.87
CA LEU A 252 -13.47 -3.62 28.59
C LEU A 252 -13.38 -3.39 27.08
N LEU A 253 -13.92 -2.26 26.61
CA LEU A 253 -13.71 -1.78 25.24
C LEU A 253 -12.56 -0.78 25.20
N LEU A 254 -11.51 -1.09 24.44
CA LEU A 254 -10.46 -0.16 24.09
C LEU A 254 -10.54 0.13 22.59
N ILE A 255 -10.74 1.41 22.24
CA ILE A 255 -10.61 1.91 20.86
C ILE A 255 -9.36 2.76 20.84
N VAL A 256 -8.35 2.30 20.12
CA VAL A 256 -7.04 2.94 20.04
C VAL A 256 -6.66 3.16 18.58
N SER A 257 -5.87 4.22 18.34
CA SER A 257 -5.26 4.49 17.05
C SER A 257 -3.75 4.40 17.22
N ASP A 258 -3.06 3.77 16.27
CA ASP A 258 -1.60 3.69 16.24
C ASP A 258 -0.96 5.04 15.91
N HIS A 259 -1.68 5.90 15.18
CA HIS A 259 -1.31 7.30 14.96
C HIS A 259 -2.52 8.19 14.64
N GLY A 260 -2.29 9.51 14.57
CA GLY A 260 -3.25 10.49 14.06
C GLY A 260 -3.08 10.77 12.56
N PHE A 261 -3.80 11.78 12.06
CA PHE A 261 -3.64 12.32 10.71
C PHE A 261 -3.48 13.84 10.75
N THR A 262 -2.81 14.39 9.75
CA THR A 262 -2.66 15.84 9.57
C THR A 262 -2.55 16.19 8.10
N THR A 263 -2.62 17.49 7.82
CA THR A 263 -2.46 18.02 6.48
C THR A 263 -1.07 17.78 5.89
N TYR A 264 -1.01 17.70 4.57
CA TYR A 264 0.21 17.68 3.77
C TYR A 264 0.40 19.01 3.02
N ARG A 265 1.65 19.48 2.98
CA ARG A 265 2.04 20.73 2.30
C ARG A 265 3.19 20.51 1.34
N ARG A 266 4.27 19.89 1.83
CA ARG A 266 5.51 19.73 1.10
C ARG A 266 6.36 18.64 1.74
N ASP A 267 7.16 17.96 0.92
CA ASP A 267 8.17 17.00 1.39
C ASP A 267 9.56 17.64 1.53
N PHE A 268 10.27 17.23 2.57
CA PHE A 268 11.70 17.51 2.74
C PHE A 268 12.51 16.21 2.57
N HIS A 269 13.29 16.14 1.51
CA HIS A 269 14.03 14.92 1.15
C HIS A 269 15.39 14.85 1.87
N LEU A 270 15.43 14.20 3.04
CA LEU A 270 16.61 14.12 3.91
C LEU A 270 17.89 13.65 3.19
N ASN A 271 17.83 12.60 2.38
CA ASN A 271 19.02 12.13 1.65
C ASN A 271 19.52 13.14 0.61
N ARG A 272 18.64 13.99 0.06
CA ARG A 272 19.06 15.02 -0.90
C ARG A 272 19.78 16.15 -0.16
N PHE A 273 19.29 16.52 1.01
CA PHE A 273 19.98 17.43 1.92
C PHE A 273 21.38 16.90 2.29
N LEU A 274 21.51 15.61 2.67
CA LEU A 274 22.81 15.03 3.00
C LEU A 274 23.79 15.07 1.82
N VAL A 275 23.31 14.88 0.59
CA VAL A 275 24.13 15.04 -0.62
C VAL A 275 24.59 16.50 -0.79
N GLN A 276 23.68 17.46 -0.59
CA GLN A 276 24.01 18.90 -0.71
C GLN A 276 25.01 19.36 0.35
N GLU A 277 24.95 18.78 1.55
CA GLU A 277 25.88 19.07 2.65
C GLU A 277 27.21 18.31 2.55
N GLY A 278 27.40 17.50 1.50
CA GLY A 278 28.60 16.67 1.30
C GLY A 278 28.72 15.48 2.26
N ALA A 279 27.66 15.15 2.99
CA ALA A 279 27.63 14.03 3.93
C ALA A 279 27.27 12.69 3.25
N MET A 280 26.65 12.73 2.07
CA MET A 280 26.35 11.56 1.25
C MET A 280 26.89 11.73 -0.16
N ALA A 281 27.55 10.70 -0.68
CA ALA A 281 28.09 10.68 -2.03
C ALA A 281 27.32 9.69 -2.91
N LEU A 282 26.97 10.12 -4.12
CA LEU A 282 26.35 9.26 -5.13
C LEU A 282 27.35 8.94 -6.24
N SER A 283 27.16 7.80 -6.92
CA SER A 283 27.80 7.49 -8.19
C SER A 283 27.18 8.29 -9.33
N GLU A 284 27.84 8.30 -10.49
CA GLU A 284 27.33 8.97 -11.71
C GLU A 284 26.04 8.32 -12.23
N GLU A 285 25.85 7.02 -11.96
CA GLU A 285 24.62 6.28 -12.26
C GLU A 285 23.53 6.59 -11.22
N VAL A 286 22.96 7.78 -11.32
CA VAL A 286 21.81 8.21 -10.50
C VAL A 286 20.49 7.59 -10.98
N GLY A 287 19.53 7.43 -10.08
CA GLY A 287 18.18 6.94 -10.42
C GLY A 287 17.95 5.43 -10.22
N ARG A 288 18.90 4.72 -9.61
CA ARG A 288 18.69 3.32 -9.18
C ARG A 288 17.93 3.28 -7.86
N GLU A 289 17.13 2.23 -7.65
CA GLU A 289 16.28 2.10 -6.46
C GLU A 289 17.08 2.00 -5.15
N GLY A 290 16.53 2.60 -4.10
CA GLY A 290 17.10 2.56 -2.76
C GLY A 290 18.47 3.22 -2.70
N PHE A 291 19.44 2.54 -2.09
CA PHE A 291 20.81 3.03 -1.91
C PHE A 291 21.78 2.52 -3.00
N ALA A 292 21.28 2.01 -4.12
CA ALA A 292 22.12 1.41 -5.16
C ALA A 292 23.12 2.40 -5.79
N SER A 293 22.78 3.69 -5.82
CA SER A 293 23.66 4.75 -6.31
C SER A 293 24.57 5.35 -5.23
N VAL A 294 24.55 4.86 -3.98
CA VAL A 294 25.37 5.43 -2.89
C VAL A 294 26.80 4.89 -2.93
N ARG A 295 27.78 5.80 -2.91
CA ARG A 295 29.20 5.48 -2.68
C ARG A 295 29.47 5.45 -1.19
N TRP A 296 29.40 4.26 -0.60
CA TRP A 296 29.44 4.10 0.87
C TRP A 296 30.78 4.50 1.48
N ASP A 297 31.89 4.21 0.81
CA ASP A 297 33.24 4.60 1.20
C ASP A 297 33.44 6.13 1.25
N ALA A 298 32.65 6.89 0.49
CA ALA A 298 32.65 8.35 0.45
C ALA A 298 31.45 9.00 1.17
N THR A 299 30.64 8.22 1.88
CA THR A 299 29.42 8.68 2.56
C THR A 299 29.62 8.66 4.07
N SER A 300 29.52 9.80 4.74
CA SER A 300 29.65 9.92 6.19
C SER A 300 28.33 9.77 6.94
N ALA A 301 27.20 10.08 6.31
CA ALA A 301 25.87 9.91 6.89
C ALA A 301 24.80 9.54 5.86
N TYR A 302 23.78 8.80 6.32
CA TYR A 302 22.64 8.42 5.50
C TYR A 302 21.33 8.44 6.29
N ALA A 303 20.23 8.78 5.63
CA ALA A 303 18.90 8.69 6.22
C ALA A 303 18.18 7.41 5.76
N CYS A 304 17.60 6.69 6.71
CA CYS A 304 16.84 5.47 6.48
C CYS A 304 15.65 5.41 7.47
N GLY A 305 14.50 4.92 6.99
CA GLY A 305 13.25 4.95 7.75
C GLY A 305 12.58 6.33 7.70
N PHE A 306 11.79 6.66 8.73
CA PHE A 306 10.96 7.88 8.74
C PHE A 306 11.77 9.17 8.94
N SER A 307 12.65 9.22 9.94
CA SER A 307 13.37 10.46 10.30
C SER A 307 14.76 10.23 10.92
N GLY A 308 15.29 9.00 10.84
CA GLY A 308 16.60 8.66 11.39
C GLY A 308 17.75 9.00 10.44
N ILE A 309 18.78 9.69 10.97
CA ILE A 309 20.08 9.87 10.30
C ILE A 309 21.10 9.01 11.01
N TYR A 310 21.81 8.20 10.25
CA TYR A 310 22.83 7.29 10.71
C TYR A 310 24.19 7.80 10.23
N ILE A 311 25.16 7.82 11.14
CA ILE A 311 26.56 8.03 10.77
C ILE A 311 27.11 6.70 10.29
N ASN A 312 27.70 6.70 9.09
CA ASN A 312 28.32 5.54 8.46
C ASN A 312 29.70 5.30 9.10
N MET A 313 29.71 4.59 10.22
CA MET A 313 30.83 4.51 11.15
C MET A 313 31.69 3.27 10.88
N GLU A 314 33.00 3.46 10.93
CA GLU A 314 34.00 2.41 10.81
C GLU A 314 33.77 1.34 11.89
N GLY A 315 33.80 0.06 11.49
CA GLY A 315 33.59 -1.09 12.38
C GLY A 315 32.13 -1.39 12.72
N ARG A 316 31.17 -0.50 12.39
CA ARG A 316 29.72 -0.75 12.53
C ARG A 316 29.06 -1.00 11.18
N GLU A 317 29.33 -0.13 10.21
CA GLU A 317 28.85 -0.26 8.85
C GLU A 317 29.95 -0.84 7.95
N LYS A 318 29.57 -1.69 6.98
CA LYS A 318 30.51 -2.48 6.14
C LYS A 318 31.59 -1.62 5.45
N HIS A 319 31.23 -0.40 5.05
CA HIS A 319 32.09 0.53 4.33
C HIS A 319 32.13 1.91 5.01
N GLY A 320 32.02 1.95 6.34
CA GLY A 320 31.97 3.20 7.10
C GLY A 320 33.29 3.96 7.13
N PRO A 321 33.38 5.18 6.55
CA PRO A 321 34.61 5.97 6.57
C PRO A 321 34.79 6.81 7.84
N VAL A 322 33.75 6.94 8.67
CA VAL A 322 33.80 7.80 9.87
C VAL A 322 34.36 7.03 11.05
N LYS A 323 35.54 7.40 11.54
CA LYS A 323 36.11 6.77 12.74
C LYS A 323 35.20 7.01 13.97
N PRO A 324 35.12 6.07 14.93
CA PRO A 324 34.23 6.19 16.08
C PRO A 324 34.32 7.51 16.86
N GLY A 325 35.53 8.06 17.05
CA GLY A 325 35.75 9.33 17.74
C GLY A 325 35.16 10.57 17.05
N TYR A 326 34.85 10.48 15.75
CA TYR A 326 34.27 11.58 14.97
C TYR A 326 32.76 11.44 14.74
N ALA A 327 32.14 10.33 15.15
CA ALA A 327 30.72 10.10 14.89
C ALA A 327 29.81 11.14 15.58
N VAL A 328 30.08 11.45 16.86
CA VAL A 328 29.32 12.45 17.61
C VAL A 328 29.53 13.87 17.07
N PRO A 329 30.78 14.33 16.82
CA PRO A 329 31.00 15.61 16.13
C PRO A 329 30.30 15.72 14.77
N ALA A 330 30.40 14.68 13.92
CA ALA A 330 29.76 14.68 12.60
C ALA A 330 28.22 14.78 12.70
N ALA A 331 27.62 14.03 13.63
CA ALA A 331 26.19 14.14 13.91
C ALA A 331 25.80 15.52 14.46
N GLY A 332 26.65 16.11 15.32
CA GLY A 332 26.44 17.44 15.88
C GLY A 332 26.40 18.54 14.82
N GLU A 333 27.28 18.48 13.82
CA GLU A 333 27.26 19.42 12.70
C GLU A 333 25.99 19.28 11.85
N LEU A 334 25.53 18.04 11.59
CA LEU A 334 24.25 17.82 10.90
C LEU A 334 23.07 18.34 11.71
N VAL A 335 23.05 18.15 13.03
CA VAL A 335 22.01 18.69 13.92
C VAL A 335 21.95 20.21 13.83
N LYS A 336 23.10 20.91 13.87
CA LYS A 336 23.16 22.37 13.72
C LYS A 336 22.58 22.81 12.38
N LYS A 337 23.00 22.18 11.29
CA LYS A 337 22.52 22.49 9.93
C LYS A 337 21.02 22.28 9.82
N LEU A 338 20.50 21.13 10.28
CA LEU A 338 19.07 20.80 10.25
C LEU A 338 18.23 21.80 11.06
N ARG A 339 18.69 22.23 12.24
CA ARG A 339 18.01 23.23 13.07
C ARG A 339 18.00 24.63 12.43
N ALA A 340 18.99 24.94 11.60
CA ALA A 340 19.09 26.23 10.91
C ALA A 340 18.33 26.28 9.57
N LEU A 341 17.81 25.13 9.09
CA LEU A 341 17.14 25.06 7.79
C LEU A 341 15.88 25.92 7.73
N LYS A 342 15.76 26.64 6.61
CA LYS A 342 14.60 27.43 6.23
C LYS A 342 14.23 27.04 4.80
N ASP A 343 12.96 26.78 4.56
CA ASP A 343 12.45 26.65 3.20
C ASP A 343 12.52 28.03 2.53
N PRO A 344 13.29 28.21 1.44
CA PRO A 344 13.44 29.51 0.80
C PRO A 344 12.15 30.06 0.20
N ALA A 345 11.17 29.20 -0.10
CA ALA A 345 9.90 29.63 -0.68
C ALA A 345 8.90 30.12 0.38
N THR A 346 8.99 29.63 1.62
CA THR A 346 7.98 29.90 2.67
C THR A 346 8.56 30.54 3.92
N GLY A 347 9.88 30.53 4.10
CA GLY A 347 10.58 30.94 5.32
C GLY A 347 10.38 30.02 6.53
N LEU A 348 9.60 28.94 6.38
CA LEU A 348 9.30 27.98 7.45
C LEU A 348 10.45 26.99 7.65
N ALA A 349 10.62 26.50 8.88
CA ALA A 349 11.59 25.45 9.16
C ALA A 349 10.97 24.08 8.82
N PRO A 350 11.52 23.32 7.85
CA PRO A 350 11.01 21.98 7.51
C PRO A 350 11.30 20.94 8.61
N VAL A 351 12.30 21.23 9.45
CA VAL A 351 12.68 20.39 10.59
C VAL A 351 12.39 21.17 11.86
N ARG A 352 11.42 20.71 12.65
CA ARG A 352 11.08 21.35 13.94
C ARG A 352 12.26 21.30 14.90
N ASN A 353 12.94 20.16 14.97
CA ASN A 353 14.15 19.98 15.74
C ASN A 353 14.89 18.71 15.29
N ALA A 354 16.18 18.63 15.63
CA ALA A 354 17.03 17.45 15.46
C ALA A 354 17.81 17.26 16.75
N TRP A 355 18.12 16.01 17.10
CA TRP A 355 18.81 15.68 18.35
C TRP A 355 19.78 14.53 18.12
N LEU A 356 20.82 14.49 18.94
CA LEU A 356 21.65 13.33 19.07
C LEU A 356 20.89 12.26 19.85
N ARG A 357 21.09 10.98 19.51
CA ARG A 357 20.39 9.86 20.16
C ARG A 357 20.48 9.89 21.68
N HIS A 358 21.66 10.20 22.23
CA HIS A 358 21.92 10.25 23.68
C HIS A 358 21.29 11.47 24.38
N GLU A 359 20.78 12.45 23.64
CA GLU A 359 20.02 13.57 24.22
C GLU A 359 18.57 13.18 24.53
N ILE A 360 17.98 12.27 23.73
CA ILE A 360 16.55 11.90 23.84
C ILE A 360 16.37 10.59 24.60
N TYR A 361 17.18 9.57 24.32
CA TYR A 361 17.03 8.26 24.93
C TYR A 361 17.93 8.14 26.17
N LYS A 362 17.30 8.05 27.33
CA LYS A 362 17.91 7.66 28.61
C LYS A 362 17.33 6.31 29.03
N GLY A 363 17.77 5.24 28.37
CA GLY A 363 17.41 3.87 28.68
C GLY A 363 18.65 2.97 28.61
N PRO A 364 18.61 1.73 29.13
CA PRO A 364 19.74 0.81 29.07
C PRO A 364 20.27 0.58 27.64
#